data_AF-A0A1H2JFY0-F1
#
_entry.id   AF-A0A1H2JFY0-F1
#
_cell.length_a   1.000
_cell.length_b   1.000
_cell.length_c   1.000
_cell.angle_alpha   90.00
_cell.angle_beta   90.00
_cell.angle_gamma   90.00
#
_symmetry.space_group_name_H-M   'P 1'
#
loop_
_entity.id
_entity.type
_entity.pdbx_description
1 polymer ?
#
loop_
_entity_poly.entity_id
_entity_poly.type
_entity_poly.pdbx_seq_one_letter_code
_entity_poly.pdbx_strand_id
1 'polypeptide(L)'
;MRSAGAEFDDVGPGFSYLGAMGGGILMTTTGESRVSEAVTCALCGTTAAELPLTWVSSVERGRTLYYCDRCARDNLRAIEARLDDSWW
;
A
#
# COMPACT_ATOMS: atom_id res chain seq x y z
N MET A 1 -33.62 31.89 5.32
CA MET A 1 -32.82 31.19 6.35
C MET A 1 -32.00 30.14 5.61
N ARG A 2 -30.69 30.38 5.50
CA ARG A 2 -29.76 29.61 4.67
C ARG A 2 -29.40 28.31 5.37
N SER A 3 -29.60 27.19 4.68
CA SER A 3 -29.00 25.91 5.04
C SER A 3 -27.96 25.52 4.00
N ALA A 4 -26.84 25.02 4.53
CA ALA A 4 -25.87 24.06 3.98
C ALA A 4 -25.18 24.36 2.63
N GLY A 5 -23.87 24.56 2.71
CA GLY A 5 -22.92 24.28 1.62
C GLY A 5 -21.69 23.63 2.24
N ALA A 6 -21.42 22.39 1.86
CA ALA A 6 -20.24 21.63 2.25
C ALA A 6 -19.01 22.20 1.51
N GLU A 7 -17.96 22.44 2.27
CA GLU A 7 -16.64 22.82 1.79
C GLU A 7 -15.93 21.54 1.35
N PHE A 8 -15.57 21.44 0.07
CA PHE A 8 -14.82 20.33 -0.50
C PHE A 8 -13.83 20.95 -1.49
N ASP A 9 -12.66 21.31 -0.98
CA ASP A 9 -11.50 21.74 -1.77
C ASP A 9 -10.92 20.55 -2.54
N ASP A 10 -11.43 20.28 -3.74
CA ASP A 10 -10.85 19.30 -4.66
C ASP A 10 -10.01 20.01 -5.74
N VAL A 11 -8.69 19.95 -5.52
CA VAL A 11 -7.65 20.40 -6.44
C VAL A 11 -7.63 19.48 -7.67
N GLY A 12 -8.37 19.85 -8.71
CA GLY A 12 -8.29 19.21 -10.02
C GLY A 12 -7.26 19.90 -10.94
N PRO A 13 -6.21 19.23 -11.43
CA PRO A 13 -5.36 19.78 -12.47
C PRO A 13 -5.99 19.54 -13.86
N GLY A 14 -6.47 20.62 -14.48
CA GLY A 14 -6.29 20.90 -15.92
C GLY A 14 -6.70 19.83 -16.95
N PHE A 15 -7.98 19.49 -17.05
CA PHE A 15 -8.50 18.76 -18.21
C PHE A 15 -8.91 19.72 -19.34
N SER A 16 -8.02 19.92 -20.31
CA SER A 16 -8.40 20.43 -21.64
C SER A 16 -8.57 19.25 -22.60
N TYR A 17 -9.81 18.76 -22.75
CA TYR A 17 -10.20 17.88 -23.86
C TYR A 17 -10.33 18.72 -25.13
N LEU A 18 -9.59 18.40 -26.20
CA LEU A 18 -10.06 18.32 -27.60
C LEU A 18 -8.90 18.17 -28.59
N GLY A 19 -8.76 16.95 -29.12
CA GLY A 19 -7.82 16.64 -30.20
C GLY A 19 -8.02 15.21 -30.68
N ALA A 20 -9.11 14.97 -31.40
CA ALA A 20 -9.37 13.71 -32.08
C ALA A 20 -8.38 13.54 -33.25
N MET A 21 -7.30 12.78 -33.03
CA MET A 21 -6.49 12.20 -34.09
C MET A 21 -6.16 10.76 -33.68
N GLY A 22 -6.52 9.81 -34.55
CA GLY A 22 -6.44 8.38 -34.29
C GLY A 22 -5.05 7.90 -33.86
N GLY A 23 -5.01 7.21 -32.74
CA GLY A 23 -3.85 6.49 -32.23
C GLY A 23 -4.26 5.83 -30.94
N GLY A 24 -4.43 4.51 -30.95
CA GLY A 24 -4.87 3.75 -29.79
C GLY A 24 -3.98 4.06 -28.59
N ILE A 25 -4.60 4.44 -27.47
CA ILE A 25 -3.92 4.53 -26.18
C ILE A 25 -3.56 3.10 -25.78
N LEU A 26 -2.37 2.64 -26.16
CA LEU A 26 -1.75 1.50 -25.51
C LEU A 26 -1.48 1.94 -24.07
N MET A 27 -2.40 1.61 -23.15
CA MET A 27 -2.14 1.61 -21.72
C MET A 27 -1.04 0.57 -21.47
N THR A 28 0.22 0.98 -21.55
CA THR A 28 1.34 0.15 -21.09
C THR A 28 1.32 0.17 -19.57
N THR A 29 0.67 -0.82 -18.97
CA THR A 29 0.86 -1.09 -17.54
C THR A 29 2.25 -1.72 -17.41
N THR A 30 3.28 -0.90 -17.28
CA THR A 30 4.63 -1.37 -16.96
C THR A 30 4.57 -1.95 -15.55
N GLY A 31 4.26 -3.24 -15.45
CA GLY A 31 4.47 -4.03 -14.25
C GLY A 31 5.98 -4.23 -14.09
N GLU A 32 6.65 -3.22 -13.53
CA GLU A 32 8.04 -3.34 -13.10
C GLU A 32 8.07 -4.34 -11.94
N SER A 33 8.47 -5.58 -12.25
CA SER A 33 8.64 -6.65 -11.28
C SER A 33 9.88 -6.32 -10.46
N ARG A 34 9.66 -5.68 -9.30
CA ARG A 34 10.75 -5.32 -8.39
C ARG A 34 11.47 -6.60 -7.99
N VAL A 35 12.75 -6.68 -8.34
CA VAL A 35 13.67 -7.72 -7.84
C VAL A 35 13.58 -7.69 -6.33
N SER A 36 12.88 -8.67 -5.77
CA SER A 36 12.58 -8.71 -4.35
C SER A 36 13.77 -9.37 -3.68
N GLU A 37 14.50 -8.59 -2.90
CA GLU A 37 15.59 -9.08 -2.08
C GLU A 37 15.04 -10.10 -1.07
N ALA A 38 15.85 -11.11 -0.72
CA ALA A 38 15.41 -12.16 0.19
C ALA A 38 14.94 -11.55 1.53
N VAL A 39 13.71 -11.87 1.93
CA VAL A 39 13.07 -11.29 3.11
C VAL A 39 13.03 -12.31 4.23
N THR A 40 13.27 -11.86 5.46
CA THR A 40 13.23 -12.69 6.66
C THR A 40 12.11 -12.25 7.61
N CYS A 41 11.34 -13.21 8.10
CA CYS A 41 10.30 -12.98 9.10
C CYS A 41 10.93 -12.55 10.43
N ALA A 42 10.50 -11.40 10.96
CA ALA A 42 11.05 -10.85 12.20
C ALA A 42 10.65 -11.62 13.48
N LEU A 43 9.66 -12.52 13.43
CA LEU A 43 9.26 -13.37 14.57
C LEU A 43 9.97 -14.72 14.57
N CYS A 44 9.83 -15.49 13.48
CA CYS A 44 10.30 -16.88 13.43
C CYS A 44 11.58 -17.08 12.62
N GLY A 45 12.08 -16.06 11.91
CA GLY A 45 13.27 -16.17 11.09
C GLY A 45 13.08 -16.90 9.75
N THR A 46 11.86 -17.28 9.38
CA THR A 46 11.59 -17.85 8.04
C THR A 46 12.05 -16.89 6.95
N THR A 47 12.80 -17.39 5.97
CA THR A 47 13.29 -16.61 4.83
C THR A 47 12.48 -16.95 3.58
N ALA A 48 12.16 -15.94 2.76
CA ALA A 48 11.59 -16.10 1.44
C ALA A 48 12.52 -15.42 0.41
N ALA A 49 12.73 -16.06 -0.74
CA ALA A 49 13.63 -15.53 -1.78
C ALA A 49 13.09 -14.21 -2.38
N GLU A 50 11.77 -14.09 -2.46
CA GLU A 50 11.03 -12.89 -2.83
C GLU A 50 10.02 -12.56 -1.73
N LEU A 51 9.58 -11.30 -1.60
CA LEU A 51 8.57 -10.92 -0.62
C LEU A 51 7.20 -11.46 -1.06
N PRO A 52 6.64 -12.48 -0.38
CA PRO A 52 5.36 -13.02 -0.80
C PRO A 52 4.25 -12.02 -0.51
N LEU A 53 3.29 -11.86 -1.43
CA LEU A 53 2.13 -10.97 -1.25
C LEU A 53 1.25 -11.35 -0.04
N THR A 54 1.41 -12.56 0.47
CA THR A 54 0.70 -13.08 1.65
C THR A 54 1.33 -12.65 2.97
N TRP A 55 2.54 -12.08 2.94
CA TRP A 55 3.23 -11.62 4.14
C TRP A 55 2.79 -10.21 4.51
N VAL A 56 2.80 -9.93 5.81
CA VAL A 56 2.42 -8.63 6.36
C VAL A 56 3.67 -7.82 6.64
N SER A 57 3.67 -6.55 6.25
CA SER A 57 4.71 -5.59 6.62
C SER A 57 4.22 -4.66 7.74
N SER A 58 5.12 -4.30 8.66
CA SER A 58 4.87 -3.28 9.68
C SER A 58 6.06 -2.33 9.74
N VAL A 59 5.81 -1.04 9.99
CA VAL A 59 6.88 -0.05 10.15
C VAL A 59 7.04 0.26 11.63
N GLU A 60 8.13 -0.20 12.22
CA GLU A 60 8.46 0.08 13.63
C GLU A 60 9.68 0.99 13.69
N ARG A 61 9.61 2.11 14.42
CA ARG A 61 10.76 3.02 14.61
C ARG A 61 11.46 3.41 13.28
N GLY A 62 10.69 3.53 12.20
CA GLY A 62 11.19 3.86 10.87
C GLY A 62 11.80 2.70 10.07
N ARG A 63 11.78 1.45 10.58
CA ARG A 63 12.19 0.26 9.83
C ARG A 63 11.00 -0.61 9.45
N THR A 64 10.98 -1.10 8.21
CA THR A 64 9.99 -2.09 7.75
C THR A 64 10.39 -3.48 8.22
N LEU A 65 9.52 -4.10 8.99
CA LEU A 65 9.58 -5.49 9.40
C LEU A 65 8.56 -6.30 8.61
N TYR A 66 8.90 -7.55 8.33
CA TYR A 66 8.04 -8.47 7.61
C TYR A 66 7.70 -9.67 8.47
N TYR A 67 6.47 -10.17 8.32
CA TYR A 67 5.93 -11.29 9.07
C TYR A 67 5.32 -12.30 8.10
N CYS A 68 5.69 -13.58 8.23
CA CYS A 68 5.10 -14.64 7.43
C CYS A 68 3.61 -14.81 7.74
N ASP A 69 2.88 -15.39 6.78
CA ASP A 69 1.43 -15.56 6.84
C ASP A 69 0.96 -16.31 8.10
N ARG A 70 1.75 -17.28 8.57
CA ARG A 70 1.49 -17.98 9.83
C ARG A 70 1.66 -17.08 11.04
N CYS A 71 2.83 -16.44 11.18
CA CYS A 71 3.11 -15.57 12.33
C CYS A 71 2.15 -14.39 12.40
N ALA A 72 1.79 -13.81 11.25
CA ALA A 72 0.81 -12.74 11.16
C ALA A 72 -0.57 -13.18 11.68
N ARG A 73 -1.04 -14.37 11.29
CA ARG A 73 -2.33 -14.91 11.77
C ARG A 73 -2.32 -15.27 13.24
N ASP A 74 -1.24 -15.91 13.70
CA ASP A 74 -1.10 -16.33 15.10
C ASP A 74 -0.98 -15.13 16.06
N ASN A 75 -0.50 -13.98 15.58
CA ASN A 75 -0.21 -12.79 16.40
C ASN A 75 -1.00 -11.54 16.02
N LEU A 76 -2.14 -11.69 15.33
CA LEU A 76 -2.90 -10.56 14.77
C LEU A 76 -3.22 -9.48 15.81
N ARG A 77 -3.66 -9.87 17.01
CA ARG A 77 -3.95 -8.95 18.12
C ARG A 77 -2.74 -8.18 18.63
N ALA A 78 -1.56 -8.81 18.66
CA ALA A 78 -0.34 -8.18 19.11
C ALA A 78 0.19 -7.16 18.08
N ILE A 79 -0.06 -7.43 16.79
CA ILE A 79 0.26 -6.53 15.69
C ILE A 79 -0.68 -5.31 15.70
N GLU A 80 -1.98 -5.51 15.89
CA GLU A 80 -2.97 -4.43 16.00
C GLU A 80 -2.69 -3.50 17.19
N ALA A 81 -2.38 -4.06 18.38
CA ALA A 81 -2.08 -3.27 19.58
C ALA A 81 -0.81 -2.40 19.46
N ARG A 82 -0.03 -2.58 18.39
CA ARG A 82 1.18 -1.83 18.10
C ARG A 82 0.95 -0.71 17.08
N LEU A 83 -0.23 -0.68 16.45
CA LEU A 83 -0.62 0.38 15.52
C LEU A 83 -0.97 1.64 16.31
N ASP A 84 -0.66 2.81 15.75
CA ASP A 84 -1.01 4.09 16.39
C ASP A 84 -2.52 4.31 16.29
N ASP A 85 -3.15 4.73 17.40
CA ASP A 85 -4.59 5.06 17.45
C ASP A 85 -4.97 6.18 16.47
N SER A 86 -4.01 7.00 16.00
CA SER A 86 -4.25 8.06 15.02
C SER A 86 -4.66 7.57 13.63
N TRP A 87 -4.66 6.26 13.39
CA TRP A 87 -5.02 5.64 12.12
C TRP A 87 -6.52 5.28 12.00
N TRP A 88 -7.32 5.47 13.06
CA TRP A 88 -8.78 5.47 12.93
C TRP A 88 -9.26 6.82 12.36
#